data_AF-A0A1G0ZAQ7-F1
#
_entry.id   AF-A0A1G0ZAQ7-F1
#
_cell.length_a   1.000
_cell.length_b   1.000
_cell.length_c   1.000
_cell.angle_alpha   90.00
_cell.angle_beta   90.00
_cell.angle_gamma   90.00
#
_symmetry.space_group_name_H-M   'P 1'
#
loop_
_entity.id
_entity.type
_entity.pdbx_description
1 polymer ?
#
loop_
_entity_poly.entity_id
_entity_poly.type
_entity_poly.pdbx_seq_one_letter_code
_entity_poly.pdbx_strand_id
1 'polypeptide(L)'
;MKNTIKTYSPFIAGILLGAAIWWLSPSLAGKIEPWDAPLDTYRLCLFIAGFLAALPNPQKFWLSTIGIYFGQFLYAFLFLPLDPLCVVGMLFGLVFIVNALFGGVLVYIFWKIISNWMKKDENEPRR
;
A
#
# COMPACT_ATOMS: atom_id res chain seq x y z
N MET A 1 15.04 -19.80 2.63
CA MET A 1 15.26 -18.34 2.59
C MET A 1 14.59 -17.62 1.41
N LYS A 2 14.75 -18.03 0.14
CA LYS A 2 14.14 -17.32 -1.02
C LYS A 2 12.61 -17.14 -0.95
N ASN A 3 11.87 -18.15 -0.47
CA ASN A 3 10.41 -18.05 -0.31
C ASN A 3 9.97 -17.06 0.78
N THR A 4 10.78 -16.87 1.82
CA THR A 4 10.47 -15.98 2.93
C THR A 4 10.53 -14.51 2.47
N ILE A 5 11.59 -14.14 1.73
CA ILE A 5 11.76 -12.77 1.20
C ILE A 5 10.62 -12.39 0.27
N LYS A 6 10.22 -13.28 -0.64
CA LYS A 6 9.09 -13.05 -1.56
C LYS A 6 7.75 -12.98 -0.83
N THR A 7 7.62 -13.61 0.33
CA THR A 7 6.39 -13.56 1.13
C THR A 7 6.20 -12.19 1.77
N TYR A 8 7.27 -11.60 2.32
CA TYR A 8 7.22 -10.32 3.03
C TYR A 8 7.52 -9.11 2.15
N SER A 9 7.83 -9.28 0.86
CA SER A 9 8.10 -8.16 -0.03
C SER A 9 6.96 -7.13 -0.13
N PRO A 10 5.65 -7.49 -0.10
CA PRO A 10 4.60 -6.48 -0.07
C PRO A 10 4.57 -5.67 1.21
N PHE A 11 4.92 -6.30 2.34
CA PHE A 11 5.01 -5.61 3.63
C PHE A 11 6.15 -4.58 3.63
N ILE A 12 7.34 -4.99 3.18
CA ILE A 12 8.52 -4.10 3.10
C ILE A 12 8.25 -2.94 2.12
N ALA A 13 7.72 -3.25 0.93
CA ALA A 13 7.34 -2.21 -0.03
C ALA A 13 6.27 -1.27 0.55
N GLY A 14 5.31 -1.83 1.29
CA GLY A 14 4.28 -1.06 1.97
C GLY A 14 4.87 -0.09 2.99
N ILE A 15 5.82 -0.52 3.83
CA ILE A 15 6.50 0.37 4.80
C ILE A 15 7.15 1.55 4.10
N LEU A 16 7.92 1.28 3.04
CA LEU A 16 8.62 2.31 2.29
C LEU A 16 7.66 3.31 1.64
N LEU A 17 6.58 2.82 1.02
CA LEU A 17 5.59 3.68 0.38
C LEU A 17 4.74 4.45 1.40
N GLY A 18 4.38 3.83 2.54
CA GLY A 18 3.68 4.50 3.62
C GLY A 18 4.49 5.66 4.22
N ALA A 19 5.78 5.44 4.46
CA ALA A 19 6.69 6.51 4.87
C ALA A 19 6.86 7.58 3.79
N ALA A 20 6.93 7.19 2.52
CA ALA A 20 7.03 8.13 1.40
C ALA A 20 5.80 9.03 1.26
N ILE A 21 4.59 8.55 1.55
CA ILE A 21 3.37 9.39 1.54
C ILE A 21 3.53 10.57 2.49
N TRP A 22 4.02 10.33 3.71
CA TRP A 22 4.27 11.40 4.67
C TRP A 22 5.40 12.32 4.26
N TRP A 23 6.53 11.72 3.86
CA TRP A 23 7.71 12.47 3.45
C TRP A 23 7.43 13.43 2.28
N LEU A 24 6.62 12.99 1.30
CA LEU A 24 6.27 13.77 0.13
C LEU A 24 5.07 14.70 0.35
N SER A 25 4.34 14.57 1.46
CA SER A 25 3.12 15.35 1.72
C SER A 25 3.34 16.87 1.64
N PRO A 26 4.40 17.45 2.23
CA PRO A 26 4.64 18.89 2.13
C PRO A 26 4.81 19.36 0.68
N SER A 27 5.47 18.56 -0.16
CA SER A 27 5.75 18.90 -1.55
C SER A 27 4.56 18.66 -2.48
N LEU A 28 3.76 17.62 -2.23
CA LEU A 28 2.63 17.24 -3.08
C LEU A 28 1.33 17.95 -2.71
N ALA A 29 1.12 18.18 -1.40
CA ALA A 29 -0.15 18.68 -0.88
C ALA A 29 -0.03 20.02 -0.12
N GLY A 30 1.19 20.51 0.12
CA GLY A 30 1.42 21.73 0.91
C GLY A 30 1.10 21.56 2.40
N LYS A 31 0.92 20.32 2.87
CA LYS A 31 0.55 19.98 4.25
C LYS A 31 1.54 18.98 4.83
N ILE A 32 1.93 19.18 6.09
CA ILE A 32 2.79 18.23 6.81
C ILE A 32 2.05 16.92 7.02
N GLU A 33 0.81 17.02 7.49
CA GLU A 33 -0.05 15.87 7.71
C GLU A 33 -0.78 15.50 6.41
N PRO A 34 -0.65 14.26 5.91
CA PRO A 34 -1.24 13.86 4.64
C PRO A 34 -2.76 13.96 4.59
N TRP A 35 -3.43 13.83 5.74
CA TRP A 35 -4.89 13.90 5.85
C TRP A 35 -5.44 15.34 5.88
N ASP A 36 -4.59 16.34 6.13
CA ASP A 36 -4.97 17.75 6.02
C ASP A 36 -5.02 18.24 4.56
N ALA A 37 -4.45 17.45 3.65
CA ALA A 37 -4.58 17.64 2.22
C ALA A 37 -6.04 17.43 1.78
N PRO A 38 -6.42 17.89 0.57
CA PRO A 38 -7.66 17.45 -0.06
C PRO A 38 -7.79 15.92 0.03
N LEU A 39 -8.90 15.44 0.61
CA LEU A 39 -9.08 14.04 0.97
C LEU A 39 -8.86 13.09 -0.23
N ASP A 40 -9.17 13.53 -1.44
CA ASP A 40 -9.01 12.74 -2.66
C ASP A 40 -7.54 12.50 -3.01
N THR A 41 -6.64 13.46 -2.74
CA THR A 41 -5.20 13.29 -2.95
C THR A 41 -4.65 12.22 -2.03
N TYR A 42 -4.98 12.26 -0.74
CA TYR A 42 -4.51 11.27 0.23
C TYR A 42 -5.05 9.86 -0.07
N ARG A 43 -6.34 9.75 -0.39
CA ARG A 43 -6.98 8.49 -0.81
C ARG A 43 -6.30 7.90 -2.05
N LEU A 44 -6.01 8.74 -3.04
CA LEU A 44 -5.33 8.32 -4.27
C LEU A 44 -3.90 7.84 -3.98
N CYS A 45 -3.14 8.56 -3.16
CA CYS A 45 -1.81 8.14 -2.73
C CYS A 45 -1.84 6.77 -2.03
N LEU A 46 -2.79 6.54 -1.13
CA LEU A 46 -2.97 5.24 -0.46
C LEU A 46 -3.31 4.13 -1.46
N PHE A 47 -4.23 4.39 -2.39
CA PHE A 47 -4.58 3.44 -3.45
C PHE A 47 -3.37 3.07 -4.30
N ILE A 48 -2.61 4.06 -4.79
CA ILE A 48 -1.41 3.85 -5.59
C ILE A 48 -0.36 3.08 -4.78
N ALA A 49 -0.14 3.44 -3.52
CA ALA A 49 0.80 2.73 -2.65
C ALA A 49 0.40 1.25 -2.47
N GLY A 50 -0.88 0.98 -2.21
CA GLY A 50 -1.40 -0.38 -2.07
C GLY A 50 -1.24 -1.21 -3.34
N PHE A 51 -1.49 -0.61 -4.50
CA PHE A 51 -1.27 -1.21 -5.81
C PHE A 51 0.20 -1.54 -6.01
N LEU A 52 1.11 -0.56 -5.91
CA LEU A 52 2.54 -0.74 -6.15
C LEU A 52 3.17 -1.75 -5.19
N ALA A 53 2.84 -1.68 -3.90
CA ALA A 53 3.36 -2.62 -2.91
C ALA A 53 2.84 -4.05 -3.08
N ALA A 54 1.69 -4.28 -3.72
CA ALA A 54 1.19 -5.63 -3.98
C ALA A 54 1.84 -6.31 -5.20
N LEU A 55 2.43 -5.54 -6.14
CA LEU A 55 3.04 -6.07 -7.37
C LEU A 55 4.06 -7.21 -7.16
N PRO A 56 4.96 -7.16 -6.15
CA PRO A 56 5.96 -8.22 -5.96
C PRO A 56 5.35 -9.58 -5.58
N ASN A 57 4.21 -9.58 -4.91
CA ASN A 57 3.51 -10.81 -4.53
C ASN A 57 1.98 -10.57 -4.43
N PRO A 58 1.26 -10.69 -5.56
CA PRO A 58 -0.19 -10.44 -5.62
C PRO A 58 -1.02 -11.32 -4.67
N GLN A 59 -0.55 -12.53 -4.33
CA GLN A 59 -1.27 -13.46 -3.45
C GLN A 59 -1.26 -13.02 -1.97
N LYS A 60 -0.30 -12.17 -1.60
CA LYS A 60 -0.14 -11.62 -0.26
C LYS A 60 -0.40 -10.12 -0.23
N PHE A 61 -1.29 -9.63 -1.12
CA PHE A 61 -1.60 -8.21 -1.27
C PHE A 61 -1.97 -7.54 0.07
N TRP A 62 -2.67 -8.22 0.98
CA TRP A 62 -3.07 -7.66 2.28
C TRP A 62 -1.87 -7.24 3.16
N LEU A 63 -0.69 -7.82 2.96
CA LEU A 63 0.53 -7.40 3.64
C LEU A 63 0.96 -5.99 3.22
N SER A 64 0.62 -5.54 2.01
CA SER A 64 0.91 -4.16 1.58
C SER A 64 0.16 -3.16 2.44
N THR A 65 -1.12 -3.40 2.71
CA THR A 65 -1.97 -2.54 3.55
C THR A 65 -1.40 -2.40 4.96
N ILE A 66 -0.99 -3.50 5.59
CA ILE A 66 -0.39 -3.50 6.93
C ILE A 66 0.96 -2.76 6.89
N GLY A 67 1.78 -3.02 5.88
CA GLY A 67 3.07 -2.35 5.70
C GLY A 67 2.91 -0.84 5.55
N ILE A 68 1.95 -0.39 4.74
CA ILE A 68 1.67 1.05 4.52
C ILE A 68 1.27 1.71 5.83
N TYR A 69 0.34 1.13 6.58
CA TYR A 69 -0.05 1.69 7.87
C TYR A 69 1.14 1.76 8.84
N PHE A 70 1.94 0.70 8.91
CA PHE A 70 3.13 0.67 9.77
C PHE A 70 4.19 1.68 9.34
N GLY A 71 4.41 1.88 8.04
CA GLY A 71 5.34 2.87 7.51
C GLY A 71 4.92 4.30 7.81
N GLN A 72 3.63 4.60 7.70
CA GLN A 72 3.07 5.89 8.12
C GLN A 72 3.28 6.13 9.61
N PHE A 73 2.96 5.14 10.44
CA PHE A 73 3.16 5.20 11.89
C PHE A 73 4.64 5.42 12.25
N LEU A 74 5.54 4.66 11.62
CA LEU A 74 6.98 4.77 11.87
C LEU A 74 7.52 6.13 11.45
N TYR A 75 7.09 6.67 10.31
CA TYR A 75 7.51 7.99 9.87
C TYR A 75 7.07 9.07 10.85
N ALA A 76 5.79 9.08 11.24
CA ALA A 76 5.31 10.08 12.19
C ALA A 76 6.00 9.96 13.55
N PHE A 77 6.22 8.73 14.04
CA PHE A 77 6.90 8.49 15.31
C PHE A 77 8.36 8.98 15.31
N LEU A 78 9.07 8.83 14.19
CA LEU A 78 10.49 9.17 14.09
C LEU A 78 10.76 10.63 13.71
N PHE A 79 9.87 11.27 12.95
CA PHE A 79 10.15 12.55 12.31
C PHE A 79 9.22 13.69 12.73
N LEU A 80 8.14 13.42 13.47
CA LEU A 80 7.19 14.43 13.88
C LEU A 80 7.07 14.55 15.40
N PRO A 81 6.75 15.74 15.91
CA PRO A 81 6.44 15.91 17.32
C PRO A 81 5.19 15.09 17.68
N LEU A 82 5.31 14.29 18.75
CA LEU A 82 4.22 13.47 19.27
C LEU A 82 3.22 14.34 20.05
N ASP A 83 2.27 14.92 19.34
CA ASP A 83 1.09 15.60 19.90
C ASP A 83 -0.09 14.61 20.00
N PRO A 84 -1.00 14.72 20.99
CA PRO A 84 -2.29 14.02 21.00
C PRO A 84 -3.02 13.98 19.65
N LEU A 85 -2.94 15.03 18.84
CA LEU A 85 -3.51 15.09 17.48
C LEU A 85 -2.90 14.04 16.54
N CYS A 86 -1.63 13.68 16.72
CA CYS A 86 -0.95 12.66 15.93
C CYS A 86 -1.58 11.28 16.15
N VAL A 87 -2.01 10.96 17.38
CA VAL A 87 -2.73 9.71 17.69
C VAL A 87 -4.10 9.69 17.00
N VAL A 88 -4.82 10.81 17.01
CA VAL A 88 -6.11 10.95 16.32
C VAL A 88 -5.93 10.79 14.81
N GLY A 89 -4.89 11.41 14.24
CA GLY A 89 -4.53 11.28 12.83
C GLY A 89 -4.24 9.83 12.42
N MET A 90 -3.55 9.06 13.26
CA MET A 90 -3.33 7.63 13.02
C MET A 90 -4.63 6.81 13.03
N LEU A 91 -5.56 7.11 13.95
CA LEU A 91 -6.89 6.47 13.96
C LEU A 91 -7.69 6.82 12.70
N PHE A 92 -7.61 8.07 12.22
CA PHE A 92 -8.18 8.45 10.93
C PHE A 92 -7.49 7.73 9.76
N GLY A 93 -6.17 7.53 9.83
CA GLY A 93 -5.40 6.75 8.88
C GLY A 93 -5.92 5.31 8.72
N LEU A 94 -6.41 4.68 9.80
CA LEU A 94 -7.06 3.36 9.74
C LEU A 94 -8.34 3.36 8.90
N VAL A 95 -9.11 4.45 8.93
CA VAL A 95 -10.32 4.57 8.10
C VAL A 95 -9.95 4.64 6.62
N PHE A 96 -8.90 5.40 6.28
CA PHE A 96 -8.48 5.57 4.90
C PHE A 96 -7.62 4.44 4.35
N ILE A 97 -7.04 3.57 5.19
CA ILE A 97 -6.19 2.46 4.75
C ILE A 97 -6.92 1.46 3.84
N VAL A 98 -8.26 1.45 3.88
CA VAL A 98 -9.10 0.68 2.94
C VAL A 98 -8.80 1.00 1.48
N ASN A 99 -8.38 2.23 1.17
CA ASN A 99 -7.97 2.62 -0.19
C ASN A 99 -6.73 1.85 -0.65
N ALA A 100 -5.76 1.65 0.23
CA ALA A 100 -4.60 0.81 -0.05
C ALA A 100 -4.99 -0.65 -0.25
N LEU A 101 -5.98 -1.14 0.51
CA LEU A 101 -6.52 -2.48 0.31
C LEU A 101 -7.13 -2.64 -1.08
N PHE A 102 -7.92 -1.67 -1.56
CA PHE A 102 -8.48 -1.69 -2.92
C PHE A 102 -7.39 -1.75 -4.00
N GLY A 103 -6.31 -0.97 -3.86
CA GLY A 103 -5.17 -1.03 -4.77
C GLY A 103 -4.53 -2.42 -4.80
N GLY A 104 -4.34 -3.05 -3.63
CA GLY A 104 -3.80 -4.41 -3.54
C GLY A 104 -4.73 -5.49 -4.11
N VAL A 105 -6.04 -5.38 -3.85
CA VAL A 105 -7.06 -6.28 -4.41
C VAL A 105 -7.06 -6.22 -5.94
N LEU A 106 -6.91 -5.04 -6.52
CA LEU A 106 -6.87 -4.87 -7.97
C LEU A 106 -5.70 -5.65 -8.59
N VAL A 107 -4.51 -5.57 -7.99
CA VAL A 107 -3.34 -6.35 -8.42
C VAL A 107 -3.61 -7.86 -8.32
N TYR A 108 -4.22 -8.31 -7.23
CA TYR A 108 -4.59 -9.72 -7.07
C TYR A 108 -5.57 -10.20 -8.16
N ILE A 109 -6.59 -9.40 -8.48
CA ILE A 109 -7.57 -9.72 -9.53
C ILE A 109 -6.89 -9.85 -10.88
N PHE A 110 -6.07 -8.86 -11.27
CA PHE A 110 -5.31 -8.92 -12.52
C PHE A 110 -4.41 -10.16 -12.60
N TRP A 111 -3.67 -10.43 -11.53
CA TRP A 111 -2.82 -11.61 -11.44
C TRP A 111 -3.63 -12.91 -11.61
N LYS A 112 -4.82 -13.00 -10.99
CA LYS A 112 -5.69 -14.17 -11.08
C LYS A 112 -6.23 -14.39 -12.49
N ILE A 113 -6.67 -13.32 -13.16
CA ILE A 113 -7.18 -13.37 -14.54
C ILE A 113 -6.06 -13.86 -15.49
N ILE A 114 -4.88 -13.25 -15.43
CA ILE A 114 -3.75 -13.60 -16.30
C ILE A 114 -3.30 -15.04 -16.03
N SER A 115 -3.23 -15.44 -14.76
CA SER A 115 -2.83 -16.81 -14.39
C SER A 115 -3.83 -17.86 -14.90
N ASN A 116 -5.12 -17.55 -14.89
CA ASN A 116 -6.14 -18.46 -15.41
C ASN A 116 -6.10 -18.55 -16.94
N TRP A 117 -5.84 -17.43 -17.62
CA TRP A 117 -5.71 -17.40 -19.08
C TRP A 117 -4.51 -18.23 -19.55
N MET A 118 -3.33 -18.06 -18.94
CA MET A 118 -2.13 -18.84 -19.27
C MET A 118 -2.33 -20.35 -19.05
N LYS A 119 -3.01 -20.74 -17.97
CA LYS A 119 -3.34 -22.15 -17.71
C LYS A 119 -4.30 -22.72 -18.75
N LYS A 120 -5.20 -21.92 -19.29
CA LYS A 120 -6.12 -22.36 -20.34
C LYS A 120 -5.34 -22.67 -21.61
N ASP A 121 -4.48 -21.74 -22.04
CA ASP A 121 -3.66 -21.90 -23.26
C ASP A 121 -2.73 -23.12 -23.19
N GLU A 122 -2.14 -23.41 -22.02
CA GLU A 122 -1.28 -24.60 -21.84
C GLU A 122 -2.05 -25.93 -22.00
N ASN A 123 -3.35 -25.94 -21.70
CA ASN A 123 -4.20 -27.13 -21.77
C ASN A 123 -4.90 -27.31 -23.13
N GLU A 124 -4.83 -26.34 -24.04
CA GLU A 124 -5.35 -26.49 -25.40
C GLU A 124 -4.32 -27.24 -26.28
N PRO A 125 -4.70 -28.35 -26.94
CA PRO A 125 -3.77 -29.08 -27.79
C PRO A 125 -3.34 -28.18 -28.96
N ARG A 126 -2.01 -27.97 -29.10
CA ARG A 126 -1.41 -27.25 -30.23
C ARG A 126 -1.83 -27.94 -31.54
N ARG A 127 -2.78 -27.33 -32.24
CA ARG A 127 -3.24 -27.75 -33.57
C ARG A 127 -2.23 -27.38 -34.64
#